data_AF-A0A831Y6R9-F1
#
_entry.id   AF-A0A831Y6R9-F1
#
_cell.length_a   1.000
_cell.length_b   1.000
_cell.length_c   1.000
_cell.angle_alpha   90.00
_cell.angle_beta   90.00
_cell.angle_gamma   90.00
#
_symmetry.space_group_name_H-M   'P 1'
#
loop_
_entity.id
_entity.type
_entity.pdbx_description
1 polymer ?
#
loop_
_entity_poly.entity_id
_entity_poly.type
_entity_poly.pdbx_seq_one_letter_code
_entity_poly.pdbx_strand_id
1 'polypeptide(L)'
;MSSRVASALLLLAVLAAAATSAADVPGTVRHSGTLVTIDPRDGVMVVDEVGPWRVEKGATVTTRRVIGVTPDTKFNLFMRVDVPGAFAGDFIEVELDAGDLTPGDFVTAECVRERGRLVALTVTVAELSGE
;
A
#
# COMPACT_ATOMS: atom_id res chain seq x y z
N MET A 1 -9.17 42.69 -26.56
CA MET A 1 -9.84 42.19 -25.35
C MET A 1 -9.89 40.66 -25.39
N SER A 2 -8.74 40.02 -25.63
CA SER A 2 -8.71 38.65 -26.19
C SER A 2 -7.65 37.73 -25.56
N SER A 3 -6.60 38.27 -24.91
CA SER A 3 -5.57 37.42 -24.27
C SER A 3 -5.89 37.06 -22.81
N ARG A 4 -6.65 37.90 -22.09
CA ARG A 4 -7.00 37.64 -20.68
C ARG A 4 -7.96 36.46 -20.49
N VAL A 5 -8.86 36.25 -21.45
CA VAL A 5 -9.84 35.15 -21.42
C VAL A 5 -9.16 33.81 -21.74
N ALA A 6 -8.20 33.81 -22.68
CA ALA A 6 -7.43 32.62 -23.04
C ALA A 6 -6.51 32.15 -21.90
N SER A 7 -5.87 33.08 -21.17
CA SER A 7 -5.03 32.73 -20.01
C SER A 7 -5.82 32.19 -18.83
N ALA A 8 -7.04 32.69 -18.59
CA ALA A 8 -7.90 32.19 -17.52
C ALA A 8 -8.40 30.76 -17.77
N LEU A 9 -8.69 30.42 -19.03
CA LEU A 9 -9.07 29.06 -19.44
C LEU A 9 -7.92 28.07 -19.32
N LEU A 10 -6.68 28.49 -19.62
CA LEU A 10 -5.50 27.65 -19.47
C LEU A 10 -5.17 27.34 -18.00
N LEU A 11 -5.31 28.34 -17.12
CA LEU A 11 -5.11 28.17 -15.67
C LEU A 11 -6.13 27.21 -15.03
N LEU A 12 -7.39 27.24 -15.48
CA LEU A 12 -8.41 26.31 -15.00
C LEU A 12 -8.13 24.85 -15.42
N ALA A 13 -7.58 24.64 -16.63
CA ALA A 13 -7.23 23.33 -17.13
C ALA A 13 -6.03 22.71 -16.37
N VAL A 14 -5.06 23.53 -15.95
CA VAL A 14 -3.89 23.07 -15.19
C VAL A 14 -4.26 22.73 -13.74
N LEU A 15 -5.19 23.46 -13.11
CA LEU A 15 -5.67 23.12 -11.75
C LEU A 15 -6.53 21.85 -11.72
N ALA A 16 -7.23 21.50 -12.81
CA ALA A 16 -8.04 20.28 -12.87
C ALA A 16 -7.20 19.00 -13.02
N ALA A 17 -5.96 19.11 -13.52
CA ALA A 17 -5.07 17.96 -13.71
C ALA A 17 -4.30 17.54 -12.44
N ALA A 18 -4.30 18.37 -11.38
CA ALA A 18 -3.53 18.13 -10.16
C ALA A 18 -4.28 17.32 -9.08
N ALA A 19 -5.51 16.87 -9.37
CA ALA A 19 -6.34 16.11 -8.44
C ALA A 19 -6.65 14.71 -8.96
N THR A 20 -5.63 13.97 -9.39
CA THR A 20 -5.72 12.50 -9.39
C THR A 20 -5.62 12.01 -7.96
N SER A 21 -6.69 12.16 -7.18
CA SER A 21 -6.90 11.31 -6.02
C SER A 21 -6.90 9.87 -6.52
N ALA A 22 -6.01 9.02 -6.00
CA ALA A 22 -6.11 7.58 -6.20
C ALA A 22 -7.55 7.19 -5.82
N ALA A 23 -8.37 6.90 -6.83
CA ALA A 23 -9.75 6.53 -6.58
C ALA A 23 -9.71 5.20 -5.83
N ASP A 24 -10.18 5.18 -4.58
CA ASP A 24 -10.46 3.92 -3.89
C ASP A 24 -11.38 3.12 -4.81
N VAL A 25 -10.92 1.96 -5.28
CA VAL A 25 -11.72 1.07 -6.12
C VAL A 25 -12.93 0.67 -5.27
N PRO A 26 -14.19 0.97 -5.67
CA PRO A 26 -15.35 0.66 -4.85
C PRO A 26 -15.38 -0.83 -4.51
N GLY A 27 -15.25 -1.17 -3.22
CA GLY A 27 -15.22 -2.56 -2.74
C GLY A 27 -13.85 -3.08 -2.32
N THR A 28 -12.78 -2.29 -2.45
CA THR A 28 -11.48 -2.61 -1.82
C THR A 28 -11.39 -2.05 -0.40
N VAL A 29 -10.64 -2.76 0.45
CA VAL A 29 -10.34 -2.38 1.84
C VAL A 29 -8.85 -2.55 2.07
N ARG A 30 -8.24 -1.60 2.78
CA ARG A 30 -6.81 -1.61 3.05
C ARG A 30 -6.53 -2.10 4.48
N HIS A 31 -5.55 -2.97 4.61
CA HIS A 31 -5.05 -3.49 5.87
C HIS A 31 -3.54 -3.28 5.94
N SER A 32 -3.06 -2.56 6.96
CA SER A 32 -1.63 -2.28 7.15
C SER A 32 -1.15 -2.82 8.49
N GLY A 33 -0.02 -3.52 8.49
CA GLY A 33 0.51 -4.11 9.71
C GLY A 33 1.78 -4.90 9.47
N THR A 34 2.21 -5.61 10.51
CA THR A 34 3.41 -6.43 10.45
C THR A 34 3.07 -7.83 9.91
N LEU A 35 3.79 -8.27 8.88
CA LEU A 35 3.68 -9.61 8.35
C LEU A 35 4.14 -10.61 9.41
N VAL A 36 3.27 -11.56 9.76
CA VAL A 36 3.61 -12.64 10.69
C VAL A 36 4.07 -13.87 9.94
N THR A 37 3.38 -14.22 8.86
CA THR A 37 3.72 -15.35 8.00
C THR A 37 3.02 -15.22 6.66
N ILE A 38 3.61 -15.82 5.63
CA ILE A 38 3.01 -16.00 4.31
C ILE A 38 3.30 -17.42 3.84
N ASP A 39 2.26 -18.09 3.34
CA ASP A 39 2.37 -19.35 2.61
C ASP A 39 1.63 -19.18 1.26
N PRO A 40 2.36 -18.89 0.17
CA PRO A 40 1.73 -18.71 -1.13
C PRO A 40 1.22 -20.02 -1.73
N ARG A 41 1.66 -21.20 -1.25
CA ARG A 41 1.15 -22.50 -1.72
C ARG A 41 -0.21 -22.79 -1.12
N ASP A 42 -0.38 -22.49 0.16
CA ASP A 42 -1.67 -22.57 0.86
C ASP A 42 -2.55 -21.32 0.60
N GLY A 43 -2.02 -20.32 -0.11
CA GLY A 43 -2.73 -19.13 -0.55
C GLY A 43 -3.12 -18.22 0.62
N VAL A 44 -2.26 -18.09 1.63
CA VAL A 44 -2.57 -17.36 2.86
C VAL A 44 -1.42 -16.46 3.31
N MET A 45 -1.78 -15.27 3.76
CA MET A 45 -0.91 -14.32 4.43
C MET A 45 -1.55 -13.88 5.75
N VAL A 46 -0.74 -13.76 6.80
CA VAL A 46 -1.20 -13.33 8.13
C VAL A 46 -0.49 -12.04 8.52
N VAL A 47 -1.27 -11.02 8.86
CA VAL A 47 -0.79 -9.70 9.24
C VAL A 47 -1.33 -9.33 10.62
N ASP A 48 -0.48 -8.84 11.50
CA ASP A 48 -0.90 -8.25 12.76
C ASP A 48 -1.05 -6.73 12.58
N GLU A 49 -2.31 -6.28 12.55
CA GLU A 49 -2.71 -4.90 12.31
C GLU A 49 -2.98 -4.18 13.63
N VAL A 50 -2.44 -2.98 13.80
CA VAL A 50 -2.83 -2.12 14.93
C VAL A 50 -4.19 -1.51 14.62
N GLY A 51 -5.20 -1.88 15.40
CA GLY A 51 -6.55 -1.32 15.30
C GLY A 51 -6.69 0.02 16.04
N PRO A 52 -7.93 0.45 16.34
CA PRO A 52 -8.16 1.60 17.21
C PRO A 52 -7.33 1.51 18.49
N TRP A 53 -6.67 2.60 18.86
CA TRP A 53 -5.70 2.63 19.95
C TRP A 53 -6.28 2.05 21.24
N ARG A 54 -5.76 0.88 21.62
CA ARG A 54 -6.10 0.16 22.85
C ARG A 54 -4.83 -0.46 23.41
N VAL A 55 -4.69 -0.37 24.72
CA VAL A 55 -3.55 -0.93 25.45
C VAL A 55 -4.08 -1.95 26.46
N GLU A 56 -3.54 -3.16 26.41
CA GLU A 56 -3.83 -4.22 27.37
C GLU A 56 -2.51 -4.77 27.92
N LYS A 57 -2.41 -4.90 29.24
CA LYS A 57 -1.20 -5.40 29.93
C LYS A 57 0.10 -4.67 29.52
N GLY A 58 -0.01 -3.38 29.20
CA GLY A 58 1.14 -2.55 28.81
C GLY A 58 1.58 -2.68 27.35
N ALA A 59 0.85 -3.41 26.51
CA ALA A 59 1.13 -3.55 25.08
C ALA A 59 -0.05 -3.06 24.22
N THR A 60 0.26 -2.52 23.04
CA THR A 60 -0.74 -2.15 22.03
C THR A 60 -1.44 -3.42 21.54
N VAL A 61 -2.78 -3.41 21.55
CA VAL A 61 -3.58 -4.53 21.05
C VAL A 61 -3.55 -4.54 19.52
N THR A 62 -3.05 -5.64 18.95
CA THR A 62 -3.11 -5.92 17.50
C THR A 62 -4.29 -6.83 17.18
N THR A 63 -4.79 -6.73 15.95
CA THR A 63 -5.81 -7.61 15.38
C THR A 63 -5.16 -8.46 14.31
N ARG A 64 -5.21 -9.78 14.47
CA ARG A 64 -4.73 -10.71 13.45
C ARG A 64 -5.67 -10.72 12.24
N ARG A 65 -5.13 -10.44 11.07
CA ARG A 65 -5.81 -10.53 9.77
C ARG A 65 -5.29 -11.76 9.03
N VAL A 66 -6.22 -12.62 8.62
CA VAL A 66 -5.93 -13.72 7.70
C VAL A 66 -6.44 -13.28 6.33
N ILE A 67 -5.52 -13.17 5.38
CA ILE A 67 -5.74 -12.62 4.05
C ILE A 67 -5.39 -13.70 3.03
N GLY A 68 -6.31 -13.98 2.12
CA GLY A 68 -6.07 -14.87 1.00
C GLY A 68 -5.11 -14.26 -0.01
N VAL A 69 -4.18 -15.06 -0.51
CA VAL A 69 -3.25 -14.72 -1.58
C VAL A 69 -3.55 -15.63 -2.76
N THR A 70 -3.52 -15.07 -3.96
CA THR A 70 -3.77 -15.79 -5.22
C THR A 70 -2.61 -15.58 -6.17
N PRO A 71 -2.50 -16.38 -7.26
CA PRO A 71 -1.52 -16.12 -8.31
C PRO A 71 -1.64 -14.74 -8.97
N ASP A 72 -2.80 -14.09 -8.88
CA ASP A 72 -3.06 -12.75 -9.43
C ASP A 72 -2.73 -11.62 -8.44
N THR A 73 -2.39 -11.96 -7.18
CA THR A 73 -1.98 -10.98 -6.17
C THR A 73 -0.63 -10.40 -6.56
N LYS A 74 -0.56 -9.07 -6.67
CA LYS A 74 0.68 -8.34 -6.98
C LYS A 74 1.44 -8.00 -5.71
N PHE A 75 2.77 -8.13 -5.74
CA PHE A 75 3.62 -7.78 -4.62
C PHE A 75 4.62 -6.72 -5.06
N ASN A 76 4.74 -5.64 -4.30
CA ASN A 76 5.62 -4.53 -4.63
C ASN A 76 6.40 -4.05 -3.40
N LEU A 77 7.64 -3.61 -3.59
CA LEU A 77 8.42 -2.86 -2.62
C LEU A 77 8.38 -1.38 -3.01
N PHE A 78 8.07 -0.52 -2.03
CA PHE A 78 8.29 0.92 -2.16
C PHE A 78 9.52 1.31 -1.34
N MET A 79 10.52 1.83 -2.04
CA MET A 79 11.79 2.23 -1.43
C MET A 79 12.18 3.65 -1.83
N ARG A 80 12.90 4.33 -0.93
CA ARG A 80 13.47 5.65 -1.21
C ARG A 80 14.75 5.51 -2.00
N VAL A 81 14.93 6.39 -2.98
CA VAL A 81 16.18 6.53 -3.72
C VAL A 81 17.21 7.20 -2.82
N ASP A 82 18.14 6.41 -2.30
CA ASP A 82 19.24 6.85 -1.44
C ASP A 82 20.58 6.93 -2.19
N VAL A 83 20.57 7.61 -3.34
CA VAL A 83 21.79 7.93 -4.09
C VAL A 83 21.79 9.41 -4.51
N PRO A 84 22.95 10.08 -4.50
CA PRO A 84 23.05 11.46 -4.99
C PRO A 84 22.65 11.54 -6.47
N GLY A 85 21.85 12.53 -6.83
CA GLY A 85 21.44 12.75 -8.23
C GLY A 85 20.14 13.52 -8.35
N ALA A 86 19.64 13.60 -9.59
CA ALA A 86 18.42 14.34 -9.91
C ALA A 86 17.14 13.76 -9.26
N PHE A 87 17.19 12.49 -8.82
CA PHE A 87 16.07 11.76 -8.22
C PHE A 87 16.34 11.42 -6.74
N ALA A 88 17.31 12.09 -6.10
CA ALA A 88 17.62 11.84 -4.71
C ALA A 88 16.39 12.14 -3.82
N GLY A 89 15.99 11.16 -2.99
CA GLY A 89 14.82 11.25 -2.15
C GLY A 89 13.48 10.89 -2.82
N ASP A 90 13.48 10.58 -4.11
CA ASP A 90 12.31 10.02 -4.81
C ASP A 90 12.00 8.60 -4.32
N PHE A 91 10.93 8.03 -4.84
CA PHE A 91 10.55 6.64 -4.59
C PHE A 91 10.62 5.84 -5.87
N ILE A 92 11.06 4.59 -5.75
CA ILE A 92 10.91 3.59 -6.79
C ILE A 92 10.01 2.46 -6.29
N GLU A 93 9.26 1.89 -7.22
CA GLU A 93 8.46 0.70 -7.01
C GLU A 93 9.16 -0.47 -7.70
N VAL A 94 9.38 -1.55 -6.95
CA VAL A 94 10.01 -2.77 -7.43
C VAL A 94 9.00 -3.90 -7.29
N GLU A 95 8.75 -4.63 -8.37
CA GLU A 95 7.91 -5.84 -8.33
C GLU A 95 8.63 -6.94 -7.54
N LEU A 96 7.89 -7.60 -6.66
CA LEU A 96 8.33 -8.70 -5.81
C LEU A 96 7.56 -9.97 -6.16
N ASP A 97 8.11 -11.11 -5.75
CA ASP A 97 7.38 -12.34 -5.60
C ASP A 97 6.88 -12.50 -4.15
N ALA A 98 5.84 -13.30 -3.95
CA ALA A 98 5.34 -13.63 -2.60
C ALA A 98 6.42 -14.26 -1.69
N GLY A 99 7.43 -14.90 -2.29
CA GLY A 99 8.56 -15.50 -1.58
C GLY A 99 9.62 -14.51 -1.08
N ASP A 100 9.59 -13.26 -1.57
CA ASP A 100 10.50 -12.20 -1.15
C ASP A 100 10.07 -11.53 0.17
N LEU A 101 8.80 -11.73 0.55
CA LEU A 101 8.25 -11.20 1.79
C LEU A 101 8.78 -11.99 3.00
N THR A 102 9.21 -11.27 4.03
CA THR A 102 9.81 -11.81 5.24
C THR A 102 8.95 -11.51 6.47
N PRO A 103 8.72 -12.47 7.39
CA PRO A 103 8.10 -12.18 8.68
C PRO A 103 8.80 -11.02 9.41
N GLY A 104 8.03 -10.02 9.82
CA GLY A 104 8.53 -8.76 10.36
C GLY A 104 8.36 -7.56 9.41
N ASP A 105 8.21 -7.81 8.11
CA ASP A 105 7.96 -6.75 7.12
C ASP A 105 6.70 -5.96 7.47
N PHE A 106 6.77 -4.64 7.32
CA PHE A 106 5.58 -3.80 7.39
C PHE A 106 4.92 -3.77 6.01
N VAL A 107 3.72 -4.32 5.94
CA VAL A 107 2.98 -4.47 4.68
C VAL A 107 1.67 -3.70 4.71
N THR A 108 1.26 -3.26 3.53
CA THR A 108 -0.07 -2.74 3.25
C THR A 108 -0.71 -3.61 2.19
N ALA A 109 -1.79 -4.31 2.55
CA ALA A 109 -2.56 -5.14 1.65
C ALA A 109 -3.84 -4.41 1.23
N GLU A 110 -4.00 -4.17 -0.06
CA GLU A 110 -5.28 -3.81 -0.65
C GLU A 110 -6.06 -5.09 -0.97
N CYS A 111 -7.23 -5.23 -0.36
CA CYS A 111 -8.01 -6.46 -0.39
C CYS A 111 -9.41 -6.23 -0.94
N VAL A 112 -9.98 -7.25 -1.56
CA VAL A 112 -11.42 -7.38 -1.79
C VAL A 112 -12.03 -8.38 -0.81
N ARG A 113 -13.34 -8.27 -0.57
CA ARG A 113 -14.07 -9.26 0.22
C ARG A 113 -14.80 -10.23 -0.70
N GLU A 114 -14.29 -11.44 -0.83
CA GLU A 114 -14.86 -12.51 -1.65
C GLU A 114 -15.45 -13.62 -0.77
N ARG A 115 -16.75 -13.89 -0.91
CA ARG A 115 -17.46 -14.93 -0.14
C ARG A 115 -17.18 -14.85 1.37
N GLY A 116 -17.05 -13.63 1.89
CA GLY A 116 -16.79 -13.35 3.30
C GLY A 116 -15.30 -13.40 3.71
N ARG A 117 -14.37 -13.76 2.83
CA ARG A 117 -12.92 -13.77 3.08
C ARG A 117 -12.27 -12.52 2.51
N LEU A 118 -11.17 -12.08 3.13
CA LEU A 118 -10.31 -11.05 2.55
C LEU A 118 -9.38 -11.72 1.54
N VAL A 119 -9.27 -11.16 0.34
CA VAL A 119 -8.35 -11.62 -0.72
C VAL A 119 -7.55 -10.43 -1.19
N ALA A 120 -6.22 -10.54 -1.16
CA ALA A 120 -5.32 -9.47 -1.57
C ALA A 120 -5.30 -9.32 -3.10
N LEU A 121 -5.48 -8.08 -3.56
CA LEU A 121 -5.19 -7.69 -4.94
C LEU A 121 -3.72 -7.24 -5.06
N THR A 122 -3.28 -6.41 -4.12
CA THR A 122 -1.92 -5.87 -4.07
C THR A 122 -1.41 -5.91 -2.65
N VAL A 123 -0.16 -6.31 -2.46
CA VAL A 123 0.57 -6.22 -1.19
C VAL A 123 1.80 -5.37 -1.40
N THR A 124 1.92 -4.30 -0.64
CA THR A 124 3.04 -3.37 -0.69
C THR A 124 3.88 -3.51 0.57
N VAL A 125 5.16 -3.80 0.43
CA VAL A 125 6.15 -3.73 1.50
C VAL A 125 6.66 -2.30 1.60
N ALA A 126 6.67 -1.75 2.81
CA ALA A 126 7.32 -0.47 3.09
C ALA A 126 8.75 -0.73 3.56
N GLU A 127 9.75 -0.23 2.83
CA GLU A 127 11.11 -0.21 3.36
C GLU A 127 11.18 0.83 4.49
N LEU A 128 11.32 0.34 5.72
CA LEU A 128 11.69 1.18 6.85
C LEU A 128 13.20 1.34 6.78
N SER A 129 13.66 2.44 6.18
CA SER A 129 15.07 2.85 6.30
C SER A 129 15.41 2.94 7.78
N GLY A 130 16.24 2.02 8.27
CA GLY A 130 16.63 1.92 9.66
C GLY A 130 17.34 3.19 10.14
N GLU A 131 16.97 3.66 11.33
CA GLU A 131 17.70 4.68 12.09
C GLU A 131 18.99 4.11 12.71
#